data_AF-A0A8T7FEZ7-F1
#
_entry.id   AF-A0A8T7FEZ7-F1
#
_cell.length_a   1.000
_cell.length_b   1.000
_cell.length_c   1.000
_cell.angle_alpha   90.00
_cell.angle_beta   90.00
_cell.angle_gamma   90.00
#
_symmetry.space_group_name_H-M   'P 1'
#
loop_
_entity.id
_entity.type
_entity.pdbx_description
1 polymer ?
#
loop_
_entity_poly.entity_id
_entity_poly.type
_entity_poly.pdbx_seq_one_letter_code
_entity_poly.pdbx_strand_id
1 'polypeptide(L)'
;MEIWLTVLGGVFGIIGAFAGAWLANRYERRSQKLQERRDTTMNLYVEFQNPDMLHARILARVVFERNKKRQNPLSLNQMREKLKTEEWHAVSVVITFFEKLGVFLKNDYLDTKLARSLFEHDFRWWYDKYIEKFVKDDKLEATWSQAIEHINLWTTKEKKRLK
;
A
#
# COMPACT_ATOMS: atom_id res chain seq x y z
N MET A 1 58.91 -26.35 -11.10
CA MET A 1 58.24 -25.03 -10.97
C MET A 1 56.77 -25.07 -11.39
N GLU A 2 56.14 -26.25 -11.58
CA GLU A 2 54.79 -26.39 -12.14
C GLU A 2 53.68 -26.64 -11.09
N ILE A 3 54.05 -27.05 -9.87
CA ILE A 3 53.11 -27.37 -8.79
C ILE A 3 52.45 -26.10 -8.21
N TRP A 4 53.12 -24.94 -8.30
CA TRP A 4 52.58 -23.67 -7.80
C TRP A 4 51.46 -23.09 -8.67
N LEU A 5 51.49 -23.33 -9.99
CA LEU A 5 50.47 -22.83 -10.92
C LEU A 5 49.13 -23.57 -10.80
N THR A 6 49.17 -24.88 -10.50
CA THR A 6 47.97 -25.71 -10.26
C THR A 6 47.32 -25.40 -8.91
N VAL A 7 48.10 -25.15 -7.86
CA VAL A 7 47.57 -24.74 -6.55
C VAL A 7 46.97 -23.32 -6.60
N LEU A 8 47.61 -22.37 -7.29
CA LEU A 8 47.03 -21.04 -7.52
C LEU A 8 45.74 -21.11 -8.34
N GLY A 9 45.71 -21.87 -9.44
CA GLY A 9 44.50 -22.07 -10.25
C GLY A 9 43.32 -22.70 -9.48
N GLY A 10 43.59 -23.67 -8.61
CA GLY A 10 42.58 -24.31 -7.76
C GLY A 10 41.97 -23.37 -6.73
N VAL A 11 42.78 -22.51 -6.10
CA VAL A 11 42.30 -21.51 -5.11
C VAL A 11 41.48 -20.42 -5.78
N PHE A 12 41.88 -19.93 -6.97
CA PHE A 12 41.10 -18.96 -7.74
C PHE A 12 39.76 -19.54 -8.22
N GLY A 13 39.72 -20.82 -8.60
CA GLY A 13 38.48 -21.50 -8.97
C GLY A 13 37.47 -21.60 -7.82
N ILE A 14 37.95 -21.91 -6.61
CA ILE A 14 37.10 -22.00 -5.41
C ILE A 14 36.57 -20.62 -5.01
N ILE A 15 37.42 -19.58 -4.98
CA ILE A 15 37.00 -18.21 -4.66
C ILE A 15 35.98 -17.70 -5.69
N GLY A 16 36.19 -18.00 -6.98
CA GLY A 16 35.24 -17.67 -8.05
C GLY A 16 33.88 -18.36 -7.88
N ALA A 17 33.85 -19.64 -7.49
CA ALA A 17 32.61 -20.37 -7.24
C ALA A 17 31.83 -19.82 -6.04
N PHE A 18 32.51 -19.47 -4.94
CA PHE A 18 31.87 -18.85 -3.77
C PHE A 18 31.33 -17.45 -4.08
N ALA A 19 32.09 -16.62 -4.79
CA ALA A 19 31.62 -15.29 -5.22
C ALA A 19 30.43 -15.39 -6.18
N GLY A 20 30.47 -16.34 -7.12
CA GLY A 20 29.37 -16.64 -8.05
C GLY A 20 28.10 -17.09 -7.32
N ALA A 21 28.22 -18.04 -6.39
CA ALA A 21 27.10 -18.53 -5.58
C ALA A 21 26.52 -17.44 -4.67
N TRP A 22 27.37 -16.61 -4.06
CA TRP A 22 26.92 -15.49 -3.23
C TRP A 22 26.17 -14.43 -4.04
N LEU A 23 26.68 -14.07 -5.23
CA LEU A 23 26.00 -13.16 -6.14
C LEU A 23 24.66 -13.76 -6.61
N ALA A 24 24.65 -15.00 -7.07
CA ALA A 24 23.44 -15.69 -7.53
C ALA A 24 22.36 -15.71 -6.44
N ASN A 25 22.69 -16.12 -5.21
CA ASN A 25 21.75 -16.14 -4.09
C ASN A 25 21.22 -14.73 -3.73
N ARG A 26 22.07 -13.70 -3.83
CA ARG A 26 21.64 -12.31 -3.62
C ARG A 26 20.70 -11.82 -4.71
N TYR A 27 20.96 -12.17 -5.97
CA TYR A 27 20.09 -11.83 -7.10
C TYR A 27 18.75 -12.57 -7.05
N GLU A 28 18.78 -13.86 -6.73
CA GLU A 28 17.58 -14.69 -6.62
C GLU A 28 16.65 -14.18 -5.52
N ARG A 29 17.17 -13.91 -4.32
CA ARG A 29 16.40 -13.30 -3.22
C ARG A 29 15.79 -11.95 -3.58
N ARG A 30 16.51 -11.13 -4.36
CA ARG A 30 15.99 -9.83 -4.83
C ARG A 30 14.87 -10.02 -5.84
N SER A 31 15.03 -10.95 -6.77
CA SER A 31 14.01 -11.27 -7.77
C SER A 31 12.74 -11.82 -7.10
N GLN A 32 12.90 -12.78 -6.18
CA GLN A 32 11.80 -13.34 -5.40
C GLN A 32 11.05 -12.26 -4.62
N LYS A 33 11.76 -11.40 -3.87
CA LYS A 33 11.11 -10.29 -3.16
C LYS A 33 10.38 -9.33 -4.08
N LEU A 34 10.93 -9.03 -5.26
CA LEU A 34 10.26 -8.15 -6.22
C LEU A 34 8.99 -8.82 -6.77
N GLN A 35 9.04 -10.12 -7.03
CA GLN A 35 7.89 -10.89 -7.49
C GLN A 35 6.81 -10.95 -6.41
N GLU A 36 7.16 -11.30 -5.17
CA GLU A 36 6.25 -11.30 -4.01
C GLU A 36 5.56 -9.95 -3.83
N ARG A 37 6.31 -8.85 -3.97
CA ARG A 37 5.77 -7.48 -3.91
C ARG A 37 4.78 -7.20 -5.03
N ARG A 38 5.08 -7.63 -6.25
CA ARG A 38 4.18 -7.46 -7.40
C ARG A 38 2.91 -8.27 -7.22
N ASP A 39 3.04 -9.53 -6.83
CA ASP A 39 1.91 -10.43 -6.60
C ASP A 39 1.02 -9.88 -5.48
N THR A 40 1.62 -9.39 -4.39
CA THR A 40 0.89 -8.73 -3.29
C THR A 40 0.16 -7.47 -3.76
N THR A 41 0.81 -6.62 -4.57
CA THR A 41 0.17 -5.44 -5.18
C THR A 41 -1.00 -5.83 -6.08
N MET A 42 -0.84 -6.85 -6.91
CA MET A 42 -1.90 -7.32 -7.81
C MET A 42 -3.06 -7.94 -7.04
N ASN A 43 -2.79 -8.70 -5.99
CA ASN A 43 -3.83 -9.26 -5.12
C ASN A 43 -4.66 -8.16 -4.44
N LEU A 44 -4.02 -7.11 -3.92
CA LEU A 44 -4.73 -5.93 -3.41
C LEU A 44 -5.57 -5.25 -4.48
N TYR A 45 -5.08 -5.20 -5.72
CA TYR A 45 -5.81 -4.57 -6.81
C TYR A 45 -7.04 -5.39 -7.21
N VAL A 46 -6.90 -6.71 -7.28
CA VAL A 46 -8.03 -7.63 -7.51
C VAL A 46 -9.06 -7.50 -6.39
N GLU A 47 -8.63 -7.43 -5.12
CA GLU A 47 -9.50 -7.16 -3.98
C GLU A 47 -10.25 -5.82 -4.14
N PHE A 48 -9.56 -4.77 -4.59
CA PHE A 48 -10.16 -3.45 -4.81
C PHE A 48 -11.20 -3.41 -5.95
N GLN A 49 -10.99 -4.22 -6.98
CA GLN A 49 -11.86 -4.34 -8.15
C GLN A 49 -12.96 -5.40 -7.98
N ASN A 50 -12.94 -6.17 -6.89
CA ASN A 50 -13.98 -7.15 -6.59
C ASN A 50 -15.37 -6.47 -6.56
N PRO A 51 -16.42 -7.09 -7.14
CA PRO A 51 -17.80 -6.59 -7.08
C PRO A 51 -18.27 -6.16 -5.69
N ASP A 52 -17.93 -6.89 -4.63
CA ASP A 52 -18.32 -6.58 -3.25
C ASP A 52 -17.66 -5.28 -2.77
N MET A 53 -16.38 -5.10 -3.07
CA MET A 53 -15.63 -3.88 -2.76
C MET A 53 -16.13 -2.69 -3.59
N LEU A 54 -16.49 -2.91 -4.85
CA LEU A 54 -17.13 -1.88 -5.68
C LEU A 54 -18.48 -1.46 -5.09
N HIS A 55 -19.32 -2.41 -4.67
CA HIS A 55 -20.60 -2.14 -4.02
C HIS A 55 -20.40 -1.34 -2.72
N ALA A 56 -19.45 -1.76 -1.88
CA ALA A 56 -19.08 -1.04 -0.66
C ALA A 56 -18.62 0.39 -0.96
N ARG A 57 -17.78 0.60 -1.98
CA ARG A 57 -17.36 1.94 -2.42
C ARG A 57 -18.53 2.82 -2.85
N ILE A 58 -19.47 2.28 -3.61
CA ILE A 58 -20.66 3.01 -4.07
C ILE A 58 -21.52 3.42 -2.87
N LEU A 59 -21.82 2.48 -1.97
CA LEU A 59 -22.65 2.74 -0.80
C LEU A 59 -21.96 3.73 0.16
N ALA A 60 -20.67 3.53 0.45
CA ALA A 60 -19.88 4.45 1.26
C ALA A 60 -19.88 5.86 0.66
N ARG A 61 -19.77 6.00 -0.67
CA ARG A 61 -19.86 7.30 -1.34
C ARG A 61 -21.19 8.00 -1.06
N VAL A 62 -22.30 7.27 -1.18
CA VAL A 62 -23.65 7.81 -0.89
C VAL A 62 -23.74 8.26 0.56
N VAL A 63 -23.23 7.45 1.49
CA VAL A 63 -23.22 7.76 2.93
C VAL A 63 -22.39 9.02 3.22
N PHE A 64 -21.19 9.14 2.66
CA PHE A 64 -20.33 10.31 2.85
C PHE A 64 -20.91 11.58 2.23
N GLU A 65 -21.48 11.52 1.02
CA GLU A 65 -22.14 12.66 0.40
C GLU A 65 -23.36 13.12 1.21
N ARG A 66 -24.15 12.16 1.74
CA ARG A 66 -25.26 12.47 2.64
C ARG A 66 -24.77 13.12 3.93
N ASN A 67 -23.67 12.63 4.52
CA ASN A 67 -23.09 13.20 5.73
C ASN A 67 -22.55 14.62 5.49
N LYS A 68 -21.88 14.84 4.35
CA LYS A 68 -21.31 16.13 3.95
C LYS A 68 -22.35 17.24 3.78
N LYS A 69 -23.58 16.88 3.38
CA LYS A 69 -24.70 17.81 3.21
C LYS A 69 -25.43 18.15 4.52
N ARG A 70 -25.09 17.51 5.64
CA ARG A 70 -25.68 17.82 6.95
C ARG A 70 -25.17 19.18 7.44
N GLN A 71 -26.03 19.91 8.14
CA GLN A 71 -25.64 21.16 8.82
C GLN A 71 -24.47 20.92 9.79
N ASN A 72 -24.50 19.79 10.50
CA ASN A 72 -23.41 19.29 11.34
C ASN A 72 -23.01 17.89 10.84
N PRO A 73 -21.98 17.77 9.99
CA PRO A 73 -21.45 16.48 9.55
C PRO A 73 -21.01 15.65 10.76
N LEU A 74 -21.33 14.36 10.74
CA LEU A 74 -20.91 13.42 11.78
C LEU A 74 -19.44 13.08 11.63
N SER A 75 -18.71 12.89 12.74
CA SER A 75 -17.38 12.27 12.74
C SER A 75 -17.45 10.77 12.42
N LEU A 76 -16.32 10.10 12.20
CA LEU A 76 -16.33 8.66 11.90
C LEU A 76 -16.86 7.84 13.09
N ASN A 77 -16.48 8.22 14.31
CA ASN A 77 -17.00 7.61 15.53
C ASN A 77 -18.52 7.78 15.65
N GLN A 78 -19.05 8.97 15.35
CA GLN A 78 -20.49 9.21 15.34
C GLN A 78 -21.21 8.46 14.21
N MET A 79 -20.56 8.29 13.05
CA MET A 79 -21.09 7.49 11.94
C MET A 79 -21.21 6.02 12.35
N ARG A 80 -20.22 5.46 13.06
CA ARG A 80 -20.27 4.09 13.59
C ARG A 80 -21.48 3.84 14.48
N GLU A 81 -21.83 4.81 15.32
CA GLU A 81 -22.95 4.69 16.26
C GLU A 81 -24.33 4.94 15.62
N LYS A 82 -24.40 5.82 14.61
CA LYS A 82 -25.68 6.33 14.08
C LYS A 82 -26.10 5.74 12.74
N LEU A 83 -25.19 5.15 11.98
CA LEU A 83 -25.51 4.55 10.70
C LEU A 83 -26.17 3.18 10.88
N LYS A 84 -26.95 2.77 9.88
CA LYS A 84 -27.41 1.37 9.80
C LYS A 84 -26.20 0.45 9.64
N THR A 85 -26.31 -0.79 10.13
CA THR A 85 -25.23 -1.79 10.09
C THR A 85 -24.60 -1.94 8.70
N GLU A 86 -25.42 -2.03 7.65
CA GLU A 86 -24.97 -2.17 6.27
C GLU A 86 -24.20 -0.93 5.76
N GLU A 87 -24.69 0.28 6.08
CA GLU A 87 -24.05 1.53 5.70
C GLU A 87 -22.70 1.70 6.41
N TRP A 88 -22.64 1.38 7.70
CA TRP A 88 -21.39 1.38 8.44
C TRP A 88 -20.43 0.32 7.91
N HIS A 89 -20.92 -0.89 7.61
CA HIS A 89 -20.08 -1.95 7.06
C HIS A 89 -19.38 -1.49 5.77
N ALA A 90 -20.12 -0.92 4.82
CA ALA A 90 -19.54 -0.39 3.60
C ALA A 90 -18.49 0.70 3.84
N VAL A 91 -18.76 1.66 4.73
CA VAL A 91 -17.78 2.68 5.12
C VAL A 91 -16.53 2.05 5.72
N SER A 92 -16.70 1.10 6.64
CA SER A 92 -15.59 0.42 7.32
C SER A 92 -14.72 -0.37 6.35
N VAL A 93 -15.32 -1.07 5.37
CA VAL A 93 -14.57 -1.84 4.36
C VAL A 93 -13.66 -0.93 3.54
N VAL A 94 -14.16 0.23 3.11
CA VAL A 94 -13.37 1.20 2.32
C VAL A 94 -12.23 1.80 3.16
N ILE A 95 -12.52 2.17 4.41
CA ILE A 95 -11.52 2.73 5.34
C ILE A 95 -10.41 1.71 5.62
N THR A 96 -10.79 0.48 5.98
CA THR A 96 -9.85 -0.60 6.29
C THR A 96 -9.01 -0.98 5.08
N PHE A 97 -9.57 -0.92 3.86
CA PHE A 97 -8.79 -1.14 2.64
C PHE A 97 -7.66 -0.11 2.50
N PHE A 98 -7.95 1.19 2.67
CA PHE A 98 -6.92 2.22 2.59
C PHE A 98 -5.92 2.16 3.73
N GLU A 99 -6.36 1.77 4.93
CA GLU A 99 -5.44 1.50 6.05
C GLU A 99 -4.48 0.36 5.70
N LYS A 100 -5.00 -0.78 5.22
CA LYS A 100 -4.20 -1.93 4.76
C LYS A 100 -3.19 -1.52 3.69
N LEU A 101 -3.63 -0.74 2.69
CA LEU A 101 -2.75 -0.20 1.65
C LEU A 101 -1.62 0.65 2.26
N GLY A 102 -1.94 1.52 3.23
CA GLY A 102 -0.96 2.38 3.89
C GLY A 102 0.05 1.60 4.71
N VAL A 103 -0.40 0.59 5.46
CA VAL A 103 0.47 -0.33 6.21
C VAL A 103 1.40 -1.10 5.28
N PHE A 104 0.89 -1.60 4.16
CA PHE A 104 1.70 -2.37 3.20
C PHE A 104 2.74 -1.50 2.49
N LEU A 105 2.38 -0.25 2.15
CA LEU A 105 3.33 0.73 1.62
C LEU A 105 4.41 1.10 2.65
N LYS A 106 4.02 1.34 3.91
CA LYS A 106 4.95 1.71 4.99
C LYS A 106 6.01 0.62 5.25
N ASN A 107 5.63 -0.65 5.12
CA ASN A 107 6.49 -1.79 5.37
C ASN A 107 7.16 -2.35 4.10
N ASP A 108 7.09 -1.66 2.96
CA ASP A 108 7.74 -2.05 1.70
C ASP A 108 7.33 -3.46 1.22
N TYR A 109 6.07 -3.83 1.45
CA TYR A 109 5.45 -5.08 0.98
C TYR A 109 4.91 -4.98 -0.46
N LEU A 110 4.90 -3.78 -1.05
CA LEU A 110 4.32 -3.53 -2.37
C LEU A 110 5.38 -3.10 -3.37
N ASP A 111 5.17 -3.47 -4.64
CA ASP A 111 5.86 -2.81 -5.75
C ASP A 111 5.31 -1.38 -5.83
N THR A 112 6.10 -0.43 -5.34
CA THR A 112 5.70 0.98 -5.17
C THR A 112 5.30 1.64 -6.49
N LYS A 113 5.97 1.29 -7.60
CA LYS A 113 5.67 1.87 -8.91
C LYS A 113 4.33 1.36 -9.41
N LEU A 114 4.12 0.04 -9.33
CA LEU A 114 2.87 -0.59 -9.73
C LEU A 114 1.70 -0.14 -8.84
N ALA A 115 1.89 -0.12 -7.52
CA ALA A 115 0.88 0.36 -6.57
C ALA A 115 0.46 1.80 -6.88
N ARG A 116 1.40 2.68 -7.27
CA ARG A 116 1.06 4.04 -7.70
C ARG A 116 0.16 4.03 -8.91
N SER A 117 0.57 3.35 -9.98
CA SER A 117 -0.22 3.33 -11.23
C SER A 117 -1.65 2.82 -11.02
N LEU A 118 -1.85 1.92 -10.06
CA LEU A 118 -3.14 1.29 -9.81
C LEU A 118 -4.02 2.08 -8.82
N PHE A 119 -3.44 2.66 -7.76
CA PHE A 119 -4.22 3.21 -6.64
C PHE A 119 -4.16 4.73 -6.50
N GLU A 120 -3.21 5.42 -7.12
CA GLU A 120 -2.99 6.85 -6.87
C GLU A 120 -4.24 7.69 -7.18
N HIS A 121 -4.87 7.45 -8.32
CA HIS A 121 -6.04 8.22 -8.74
C HIS A 121 -7.22 8.03 -7.78
N ASP A 122 -7.58 6.78 -7.49
CA ASP A 122 -8.65 6.44 -6.57
C ASP A 122 -8.38 6.96 -5.15
N PHE A 123 -7.17 6.73 -4.63
CA PHE A 123 -6.81 7.20 -3.29
C PHE A 123 -6.92 8.73 -3.18
N ARG A 124 -6.34 9.49 -4.13
CA ARG A 124 -6.43 10.95 -4.12
C ARG A 124 -7.88 11.42 -4.16
N TRP A 125 -8.69 10.83 -5.02
CA TRP A 125 -10.10 11.19 -5.13
C TRP A 125 -10.86 10.96 -3.82
N TRP A 126 -10.68 9.78 -3.19
CA TRP A 126 -11.27 9.48 -1.88
C TRP A 126 -10.74 10.38 -0.77
N TYR A 127 -9.43 10.65 -0.79
CA TYR A 127 -8.76 11.46 0.21
C TYR A 127 -9.27 12.89 0.21
N ASP A 128 -9.18 13.56 -0.94
CA ASP A 128 -9.57 14.96 -1.11
C ASP A 128 -11.08 15.17 -0.89
N LYS A 129 -11.91 14.20 -1.30
CA LYS A 129 -13.37 14.34 -1.20
C LYS A 129 -13.91 14.06 0.20
N TYR A 130 -13.35 13.08 0.89
CA TYR A 130 -13.95 12.53 2.11
C TYR A 130 -12.97 12.41 3.27
N ILE A 131 -11.83 11.75 3.08
CA ILE A 131 -10.96 11.32 4.20
C ILE A 131 -10.26 12.50 4.87
N GLU A 132 -9.80 13.50 4.11
CA GLU A 132 -9.02 14.63 4.64
C GLU A 132 -9.72 15.33 5.82
N LYS A 133 -11.04 15.47 5.76
CA LYS A 133 -11.83 16.12 6.80
C LYS A 133 -11.84 15.29 8.10
N PHE A 134 -12.00 13.98 7.98
CA PHE A 134 -12.03 13.08 9.14
C PHE A 134 -10.67 12.95 9.82
N VAL A 135 -9.58 12.94 9.05
CA VAL A 135 -8.20 12.93 9.60
C VAL A 135 -7.94 14.15 10.49
N LYS A 136 -8.53 15.30 10.16
CA LYS A 136 -8.34 16.56 10.90
C LYS A 136 -9.23 16.66 12.14
N ASP A 137 -10.47 16.16 12.05
CA ASP A 137 -11.49 16.37 13.08
C ASP A 137 -11.49 15.32 14.20
N ASP A 138 -11.09 14.07 13.89
CA ASP A 138 -11.16 12.99 14.87
C ASP A 138 -9.77 12.73 15.47
N LYS A 139 -9.73 12.49 16.79
CA LYS A 139 -8.63 11.71 17.41
C LYS A 139 -8.78 10.24 17.00
N LEU A 140 -8.85 9.98 15.69
CA LEU A 140 -8.85 8.66 15.13
C LEU A 140 -7.61 7.93 15.63
N GLU A 141 -7.73 6.61 15.73
CA GLU A 141 -6.64 5.74 16.15
C GLU A 141 -5.35 6.15 15.43
N ALA A 142 -4.31 6.44 16.20
CA ALA A 142 -3.07 7.03 15.68
C ALA A 142 -2.48 6.20 14.52
N THR A 143 -2.78 4.90 14.49
CA THR A 143 -2.46 3.94 13.44
C THR A 143 -3.08 4.31 12.08
N TRP A 144 -4.37 4.61 12.04
CA TRP A 144 -5.08 4.95 10.81
C TRP A 144 -4.58 6.27 10.22
N SER A 145 -4.47 7.31 11.04
CA SER A 145 -3.98 8.61 10.60
C SER A 145 -2.56 8.52 10.04
N GLN A 146 -1.68 7.74 10.68
CA GLN A 146 -0.32 7.49 10.18
C GLN A 146 -0.30 6.73 8.86
N ALA A 147 -1.16 5.71 8.69
CA ALA A 147 -1.23 4.93 7.46
C ALA A 147 -1.70 5.81 6.28
N ILE A 148 -2.76 6.59 6.48
CA ILE A 148 -3.31 7.49 5.47
C ILE A 148 -2.34 8.63 5.15
N GLU A 149 -1.71 9.23 6.16
CA GLU A 149 -0.70 10.27 5.95
C GLU A 149 0.50 9.73 5.16
N HIS A 150 0.93 8.49 5.42
CA HIS A 150 1.98 7.85 4.66
C HIS A 150 1.60 7.70 3.17
N ILE A 151 0.37 7.29 2.86
CA ILE A 151 -0.12 7.22 1.48
C ILE A 151 -0.16 8.62 0.84
N ASN A 152 -0.63 9.64 1.57
CA ASN A 152 -0.67 11.02 1.07
C ASN A 152 0.74 11.58 0.80
N LEU A 153 1.70 11.36 1.69
CA LEU A 153 3.10 11.73 1.48
C LEU A 153 3.72 10.96 0.30
N TRP A 154 3.39 9.67 0.18
CA TRP A 154 3.85 8.83 -0.92
C TRP A 154 3.31 9.28 -2.29
N THR A 155 2.05 9.69 -2.37
CA THR A 155 1.48 10.24 -3.61
C THR A 155 1.98 11.65 -3.92
N THR A 156 2.36 12.45 -2.92
CA THR A 156 2.80 13.85 -3.13
C THR A 156 4.30 14.02 -3.37
N LYS A 157 5.17 13.23 -2.72
CA LYS A 157 6.65 13.40 -2.77
C LYS A 157 7.26 13.17 -4.16
N GLU A 158 6.76 12.24 -4.96
CA GLU A 158 7.35 11.97 -6.28
C GLU A 158 6.93 12.96 -7.37
N LYS A 159 5.81 13.69 -7.17
CA LYS A 159 5.45 14.81 -8.05
C LYS A 159 6.49 15.94 -8.03
N LYS A 160 7.29 16.04 -6.94
CA LYS A 160 8.43 16.95 -6.83
C LYS A 160 9.74 16.41 -7.42
N ARG A 161 9.84 15.10 -7.71
CA ARG A 161 11.02 14.49 -8.34
C ARG A 161 10.93 14.43 -9.86
N LEU A 162 9.71 14.57 -10.41
CA LEU A 162 9.42 14.57 -11.85
C LEU A 162 9.27 15.99 -12.45
N LYS A 163 9.49 17.02 -11.65
CA LYS A 163 9.58 18.43 -12.08
C LYS A 163 11.02 18.89 -11.93
#